data_AF-A0A1Y2TXN7-F1
#
_entry.id   AF-A0A1Y2TXN7-F1
#
_cell.length_a   1.000
_cell.length_b   1.000
_cell.length_c   1.000
_cell.angle_alpha   90.00
_cell.angle_beta   90.00
_cell.angle_gamma   90.00
#
_symmetry.space_group_name_H-M   'P 1'
#
loop_
_entity.id
_entity.type
_entity.pdbx_description
1 polymer ?
#
loop_
_entity_poly.entity_id
_entity_poly.type
_entity_poly.pdbx_seq_one_letter_code
_entity_poly.pdbx_strand_id
1 'polypeptide(L)'
;MSSSRLPLGVRVGIRDHWDKADAPVQTVRSAVSELLGIDVTIDIAWDLLILNLDDDYPDKSAFVPSIAKGVQTFLDVLREILDSEISNEWTNTLLERAGGSLRLFIDISKKKEPSVSWSTTRVGFDVNLPKGMMPSLIEMQSIFKLGLLDCFDDPQTSLDEWANLSLDAIGENRAATESHQHFDVLPDISVLPRPDDLLLKPPYHLVIYGGGDTSVEAQCSHSPTLQLLADYLKRWCKLNHQNIKHPPAVEVNLHQSSFGVGPTYDRLTLSLNFPSSGFMVSPMIVLSFVEGVLGYKNVSVNGTSWVFRKDVEFRKG
;
A
#
# COMPACT_ATOMS: atom_id res chain seq x y z
N MET A 1 14.14 -11.66 -29.48
CA MET A 1 13.68 -11.69 -30.88
C MET A 1 12.37 -12.48 -30.98
N SER A 2 11.21 -11.81 -30.94
CA SER A 2 9.90 -12.37 -31.33
C SER A 2 8.77 -11.32 -31.30
N SER A 3 9.04 -10.04 -31.63
CA SER A 3 8.05 -8.94 -31.52
C SER A 3 7.06 -8.82 -32.71
N SER A 4 6.99 -9.83 -33.59
CA SER A 4 6.20 -9.74 -34.84
C SER A 4 4.76 -10.26 -34.75
N ARG A 5 4.33 -10.82 -33.61
CA ARG A 5 2.98 -11.39 -33.42
C ARG A 5 2.04 -10.59 -32.51
N LEU A 6 2.54 -9.54 -31.85
CA LEU A 6 1.76 -8.73 -30.92
C LEU A 6 0.85 -7.71 -31.68
N PRO A 7 -0.40 -7.48 -31.22
CA PRO A 7 -1.27 -6.43 -31.77
C PRO A 7 -0.58 -5.07 -31.79
N LEU A 8 -0.90 -4.22 -32.78
CA LEU A 8 -0.24 -2.92 -32.95
C LEU A 8 -0.35 -2.02 -31.70
N GLY A 9 -1.53 -1.99 -31.06
CA GLY A 9 -1.73 -1.20 -29.83
C GLY A 9 -0.82 -1.64 -28.69
N VAL A 10 -0.58 -2.94 -28.54
CA VAL A 10 0.33 -3.46 -27.51
C VAL A 10 1.79 -3.12 -27.85
N ARG A 11 2.20 -3.24 -29.11
CA ARG A 11 3.57 -2.86 -29.52
C ARG A 11 3.85 -1.38 -29.30
N VAL A 12 2.88 -0.51 -29.59
CA VAL A 12 2.96 0.92 -29.30
C VAL A 12 3.02 1.17 -27.80
N GLY A 13 2.16 0.49 -27.02
CA GLY A 13 2.16 0.58 -25.56
C GLY A 13 3.49 0.16 -24.93
N ILE A 14 4.10 -0.95 -25.41
CA ILE A 14 5.42 -1.41 -24.95
C ILE A 14 6.47 -0.36 -25.26
N ARG A 15 6.51 0.16 -26.50
CA ARG A 15 7.46 1.20 -26.87
C ARG A 15 7.34 2.45 -26.00
N ASP A 16 6.11 2.90 -25.73
CA ASP A 16 5.87 4.21 -25.10
C ASP A 16 5.87 4.16 -23.56
N HIS A 17 5.45 3.04 -22.96
CA HIS A 17 5.28 2.89 -21.51
C HIS A 17 6.21 1.87 -20.85
N TRP A 18 6.97 1.09 -21.63
CA TRP A 18 7.87 0.06 -21.11
C TRP A 18 9.32 0.21 -21.57
N ASP A 19 9.59 0.23 -22.87
CA ASP A 19 10.96 0.26 -23.42
C ASP A 19 11.61 1.65 -23.37
N LYS A 20 10.79 2.71 -23.37
CA LYS A 20 11.27 4.09 -23.34
C LYS A 20 12.11 4.33 -22.09
N ALA A 21 13.30 4.89 -22.23
CA ALA A 21 14.21 5.10 -21.10
C ALA A 21 13.64 6.03 -20.01
N ASP A 22 12.76 6.95 -20.37
CA ASP A 22 12.04 7.84 -19.47
C ASP A 22 10.69 7.26 -19.00
N ALA A 23 10.35 6.03 -19.36
CA ALA A 23 9.16 5.36 -18.86
C ALA A 23 9.26 5.19 -17.33
N PRO A 24 8.17 5.39 -16.58
CA PRO A 24 8.21 5.30 -15.11
C PRO A 24 8.80 3.99 -14.59
N VAL A 25 8.50 2.86 -15.25
CA VAL A 25 9.05 1.54 -14.88
C VAL A 25 10.57 1.47 -15.04
N GLN A 26 11.13 2.10 -16.08
CA GLN A 26 12.58 2.12 -16.33
C GLN A 26 13.31 3.02 -15.35
N THR A 27 12.71 4.17 -15.02
CA THR A 27 13.24 5.11 -14.02
C THR A 27 13.33 4.44 -12.64
N VAL A 28 12.25 3.80 -12.18
CA VAL A 28 12.25 3.13 -10.86
C VAL A 28 13.16 1.89 -10.87
N ARG A 29 13.18 1.10 -11.96
CA ARG A 29 14.12 -0.02 -12.11
C ARG A 29 15.58 0.42 -11.98
N SER A 30 15.95 1.53 -12.63
CA SER A 30 17.30 2.07 -12.58
C SER A 30 17.67 2.52 -11.17
N ALA A 31 16.73 3.15 -10.45
CA ALA A 31 16.93 3.53 -9.05
C ALA A 31 17.14 2.32 -8.13
N VAL A 32 16.37 1.24 -8.32
CA VAL A 32 16.56 -0.01 -7.55
C VAL A 32 17.90 -0.67 -7.88
N SER A 33 18.32 -0.66 -9.15
CA SER A 33 19.62 -1.19 -9.55
C SER A 33 20.79 -0.40 -8.96
N GLU A 34 20.68 0.94 -8.93
CA GLU A 34 21.67 1.81 -8.30
C GLU A 34 21.77 1.57 -6.78
N LEU A 35 20.63 1.39 -6.12
CA LEU A 35 20.56 1.12 -4.68
C LEU A 35 21.18 -0.23 -4.29
N LEU A 36 20.92 -1.28 -5.08
CA LEU A 36 21.43 -2.63 -4.82
C LEU A 36 22.88 -2.84 -5.30
N GLY A 37 23.37 -2.00 -6.21
CA GLY A 37 24.68 -2.18 -6.87
C GLY A 37 24.76 -3.40 -7.80
N ILE A 38 23.61 -4.00 -8.17
CA ILE A 38 23.50 -5.13 -9.10
C ILE A 38 22.48 -4.83 -10.19
N ASP A 39 22.57 -5.55 -11.32
CA ASP A 39 21.67 -5.36 -12.45
C ASP A 39 20.27 -5.93 -12.16
N VAL A 40 19.23 -5.18 -12.53
CA VAL A 40 17.82 -5.56 -12.35
C VAL A 40 17.18 -5.81 -13.71
N THR A 41 16.85 -7.07 -13.98
CA THR A 41 16.22 -7.49 -15.24
C THR A 41 14.76 -7.87 -15.02
N ILE A 42 13.90 -7.48 -15.96
CA ILE A 42 12.46 -7.74 -15.91
C ILE A 42 12.09 -8.59 -17.12
N ASP A 43 11.80 -9.85 -16.85
CA ASP A 43 11.37 -10.84 -17.83
C ASP A 43 9.84 -10.86 -17.90
N ILE A 44 9.32 -10.43 -19.04
CA ILE A 44 7.88 -10.35 -19.30
C ILE A 44 7.52 -11.03 -20.62
N ALA A 45 6.63 -12.03 -20.54
CA ALA A 45 6.15 -12.76 -21.71
C ALA A 45 4.87 -12.14 -22.26
N TRP A 46 5.00 -11.01 -22.98
CA TRP A 46 3.88 -10.24 -23.52
C TRP A 46 2.87 -11.08 -24.33
N ASP A 47 3.35 -12.06 -25.10
CA ASP A 47 2.49 -12.95 -25.90
C ASP A 47 1.57 -13.80 -25.00
N LEU A 48 2.08 -14.34 -23.89
CA LEU A 48 1.30 -15.13 -22.93
C LEU A 48 0.35 -14.25 -22.11
N LEU A 49 0.78 -13.03 -21.79
CA LEU A 49 -0.02 -12.07 -21.05
C LEU A 49 -1.27 -11.67 -21.84
N ILE A 50 -1.13 -11.34 -23.14
CA ILE A 50 -2.29 -11.05 -23.99
C ILE A 50 -3.20 -12.25 -24.11
N LEU A 51 -2.66 -13.45 -24.40
CA LEU A 51 -3.48 -14.65 -24.59
C LEU A 51 -4.39 -14.96 -23.39
N ASN A 52 -3.97 -14.60 -22.17
CA ASN A 52 -4.72 -14.88 -20.95
C ASN A 52 -5.63 -13.72 -20.49
N LEU A 53 -5.47 -12.51 -21.05
CA LEU A 53 -6.15 -11.28 -20.62
C LEU A 53 -6.91 -10.55 -21.75
N ASP A 54 -6.86 -11.03 -23.01
CA ASP A 54 -7.46 -10.34 -24.16
C ASP A 54 -8.97 -10.13 -24.00
N ASP A 55 -9.67 -11.07 -23.35
CA ASP A 55 -11.12 -10.99 -23.11
C ASP A 55 -11.49 -10.06 -21.93
N ASP A 56 -10.55 -9.80 -21.02
CA ASP A 56 -10.78 -9.03 -19.79
C ASP A 56 -10.43 -7.54 -19.93
N TYR A 57 -9.75 -7.14 -21.01
CA TYR A 57 -9.39 -5.76 -21.32
C TYR A 57 -10.20 -5.21 -22.51
N PRO A 58 -11.28 -4.44 -22.28
CA PRO A 58 -12.08 -3.86 -23.36
C PRO A 58 -11.29 -2.83 -24.19
N ASP A 59 -10.25 -2.23 -23.61
CA ASP A 59 -9.33 -1.32 -24.30
C ASP A 59 -7.89 -1.87 -24.30
N LYS A 60 -7.45 -2.35 -25.46
CA LYS A 60 -6.09 -2.87 -25.67
C LYS A 60 -5.00 -1.80 -25.56
N SER A 61 -5.36 -0.52 -25.64
CA SER A 61 -4.41 0.59 -25.46
C SER A 61 -4.09 0.87 -23.98
N ALA A 62 -5.00 0.51 -23.06
CA ALA A 62 -4.81 0.62 -21.62
C ALA A 62 -4.03 -0.56 -21.01
N PHE A 63 -3.94 -1.68 -21.74
CA PHE A 63 -3.31 -2.92 -21.27
C PHE A 63 -1.87 -2.73 -20.79
N VAL A 64 -0.99 -2.26 -21.67
CA VAL A 64 0.43 -2.09 -21.34
C VAL A 64 0.65 -1.04 -20.24
N PRO A 65 -0.01 0.14 -20.27
CA PRO A 65 0.04 1.08 -19.16
C PRO A 65 -0.36 0.47 -17.81
N SER A 66 -1.40 -0.38 -17.75
CA SER A 66 -1.82 -1.02 -16.50
C SER A 66 -0.76 -2.00 -15.97
N ILE A 67 -0.18 -2.83 -16.84
CA ILE A 67 0.87 -3.76 -16.45
C ILE A 67 2.13 -3.00 -16.01
N ALA A 68 2.53 -1.98 -16.76
CA ALA A 68 3.65 -1.11 -16.41
C ALA A 68 3.43 -0.45 -15.03
N LYS A 69 2.19 -0.04 -14.73
CA LYS A 69 1.85 0.55 -13.43
C LYS A 69 1.96 -0.46 -12.28
N GLY A 70 1.50 -1.69 -12.46
CA GLY A 70 1.63 -2.75 -11.46
C GLY A 70 3.09 -3.07 -11.14
N VAL A 71 3.92 -3.21 -12.19
CA VAL A 71 5.36 -3.47 -12.04
C VAL A 71 6.07 -2.27 -11.41
N GLN A 72 5.70 -1.04 -11.81
CA GLN A 72 6.21 0.17 -11.18
C GLN A 72 5.89 0.17 -9.67
N THR A 73 4.65 -0.13 -9.28
CA THR A 73 4.24 -0.18 -7.87
C THR A 73 5.03 -1.22 -7.10
N PHE A 74 5.27 -2.40 -7.67
CA PHE A 74 6.14 -3.41 -7.05
C PHE A 74 7.57 -2.87 -6.82
N LEU A 75 8.17 -2.26 -7.84
CA LEU A 75 9.52 -1.70 -7.73
C LEU A 75 9.62 -0.54 -6.72
N ASP A 76 8.58 0.30 -6.63
CA ASP A 76 8.51 1.38 -5.65
C ASP A 76 8.49 0.83 -4.21
N VAL A 77 7.72 -0.25 -3.97
CA VAL A 77 7.69 -0.93 -2.66
C VAL A 77 9.02 -1.62 -2.36
N LEU A 78 9.63 -2.29 -3.35
CA LEU A 78 10.94 -2.90 -3.19
C LEU A 78 11.98 -1.83 -2.81
N ARG A 79 11.98 -0.68 -3.48
CA ARG A 79 12.85 0.44 -3.13
C ARG A 79 12.61 0.93 -1.71
N GLU A 80 11.35 1.09 -1.29
CA GLU A 80 11.01 1.49 0.09
C GLU A 80 11.57 0.51 1.13
N ILE A 81 11.50 -0.79 0.87
CA ILE A 81 12.08 -1.80 1.76
C ILE A 81 13.60 -1.63 1.78
N LEU A 82 14.26 -1.53 0.64
CA LEU A 82 15.71 -1.42 0.54
C LEU A 82 16.29 -0.13 1.14
N ASP A 83 15.55 0.99 1.08
CA ASP A 83 15.94 2.27 1.69
C ASP A 83 15.76 2.27 3.23
N SER A 84 15.11 1.25 3.80
CA SER A 84 14.84 1.17 5.24
C SER A 84 16.03 0.58 6.00
N GLU A 85 16.58 1.31 6.98
CA GLU A 85 17.64 0.79 7.85
C GLU A 85 17.24 -0.47 8.65
N ILE A 86 15.94 -0.70 8.81
CA ILE A 86 15.37 -1.83 9.55
C ILE A 86 15.45 -3.13 8.73
N SER A 87 15.54 -3.04 7.40
CA SER A 87 15.52 -4.19 6.49
C SER A 87 16.92 -4.65 6.06
N ASN A 88 17.99 -4.17 6.71
CA ASN A 88 19.37 -4.46 6.31
C ASN A 88 19.65 -5.98 6.21
N GLU A 89 19.14 -6.79 7.13
CA GLU A 89 19.27 -8.25 7.10
C GLU A 89 18.52 -8.90 5.93
N TRP A 90 17.32 -8.40 5.64
CA TRP A 90 16.52 -8.82 4.49
C TRP A 90 17.21 -8.48 3.17
N THR A 91 17.80 -7.28 3.08
CA THR A 91 18.54 -6.80 1.91
C THR A 91 19.79 -7.65 1.64
N ASN A 92 20.53 -8.02 2.69
CA ASN A 92 21.67 -8.94 2.56
C ASN A 92 21.21 -10.31 2.04
N THR A 93 20.12 -10.85 2.60
CA THR A 93 19.54 -12.12 2.16
C THR A 93 19.14 -12.08 0.68
N LEU A 94 18.54 -10.97 0.24
CA LEU A 94 18.20 -10.75 -1.17
C LEU A 94 19.45 -10.76 -2.06
N LEU A 95 20.51 -10.03 -1.68
CA LEU A 95 21.75 -9.95 -2.46
C LEU A 95 22.46 -11.31 -2.56
N GLU A 96 22.49 -12.07 -1.47
CA GLU A 96 23.03 -13.43 -1.43
C GLU A 96 22.27 -14.35 -2.38
N ARG A 97 20.93 -14.32 -2.33
CA ARG A 97 20.10 -15.18 -3.20
C ARG A 97 20.09 -14.74 -4.66
N ALA A 98 20.20 -13.43 -4.95
CA ALA A 98 20.21 -12.90 -6.30
C ALA A 98 21.51 -13.24 -7.07
N GLY A 99 22.62 -13.48 -6.36
CA GLY A 99 23.84 -14.01 -6.97
C GLY A 99 24.44 -13.10 -8.07
N GLY A 100 24.25 -11.79 -7.96
CA GLY A 100 24.84 -10.77 -8.86
C GLY A 100 23.89 -10.14 -9.88
N SER A 101 22.65 -10.64 -10.03
CA SER A 101 21.60 -9.93 -10.79
C SER A 101 20.22 -10.27 -10.24
N LEU A 102 19.40 -9.25 -10.03
CA LEU A 102 18.02 -9.42 -9.60
C LEU A 102 17.12 -9.61 -10.82
N ARG A 103 16.40 -10.74 -10.86
CA ARG A 103 15.45 -11.05 -11.94
C ARG A 103 14.02 -10.94 -11.43
N LEU A 104 13.16 -10.29 -12.22
CA LEU A 104 11.72 -10.18 -11.97
C LEU A 104 10.97 -10.87 -13.10
N PHE A 105 10.17 -11.88 -12.78
CA PHE A 105 9.32 -12.60 -13.71
C PHE A 105 7.89 -12.11 -13.55
N ILE A 106 7.33 -11.49 -14.59
CA ILE A 106 5.97 -10.96 -14.56
C ILE A 106 5.01 -11.98 -15.17
N ASP A 107 4.17 -12.56 -14.31
CA ASP A 107 3.17 -13.57 -14.67
C ASP A 107 1.76 -13.09 -14.27
N ILE A 108 0.72 -13.80 -14.74
CA ILE A 108 -0.67 -13.53 -14.35
C ILE A 108 -1.09 -14.53 -13.28
N SER A 109 -1.57 -14.00 -12.16
CA SER A 109 -2.16 -14.77 -11.08
C SER A 109 -3.42 -15.50 -11.56
N LYS A 110 -3.54 -16.77 -11.18
CA LYS A 110 -4.83 -17.49 -11.26
C LYS A 110 -5.86 -16.95 -10.25
N LYS A 111 -5.39 -16.20 -9.24
CA LYS A 111 -6.21 -15.59 -8.19
C LYS A 111 -6.59 -14.16 -8.61
N LYS A 112 -7.66 -13.63 -8.00
CA LYS A 112 -8.12 -12.25 -8.22
C LYS A 112 -7.17 -11.19 -7.63
N GLU A 113 -6.21 -11.61 -6.83
CA GLU A 113 -5.29 -10.74 -6.12
C GLU A 113 -3.87 -10.84 -6.70
N PRO A 114 -3.11 -9.72 -6.70
CA PRO A 114 -1.69 -9.74 -6.98
C PRO A 114 -0.95 -10.59 -5.94
N SER A 115 0.21 -11.12 -6.28
CA SER A 115 1.07 -11.79 -5.30
C SER A 115 2.53 -11.73 -5.70
N VAL A 116 3.41 -11.82 -4.71
CA VAL A 116 4.86 -11.86 -4.87
C VAL A 116 5.40 -13.06 -4.13
N SER A 117 6.39 -13.72 -4.73
CA SER A 117 7.12 -14.82 -4.11
C SER A 117 8.53 -14.91 -4.66
N TRP A 118 9.47 -15.38 -3.86
CA TRP A 118 10.81 -15.70 -4.33
C TRP A 118 10.84 -17.08 -5.01
N SER A 119 11.36 -17.14 -6.23
CA SER A 119 11.54 -18.37 -6.99
C SER A 119 12.95 -18.89 -6.80
N THR A 120 13.14 -19.99 -6.08
CA THR A 120 14.45 -20.64 -5.96
C THR A 120 14.90 -21.29 -7.27
N THR A 121 13.95 -21.73 -8.10
CA THR A 121 14.25 -22.38 -9.39
C THR A 121 14.68 -21.38 -10.44
N ARG A 122 13.99 -20.23 -10.52
CA ARG A 122 14.32 -19.17 -11.49
C ARG A 122 15.34 -18.15 -10.94
N VAL A 123 15.59 -18.19 -9.64
CA VAL A 123 16.47 -17.27 -8.89
C VAL A 123 16.09 -15.82 -9.20
N GLY A 124 14.93 -15.42 -8.68
CA GLY A 124 14.33 -14.11 -8.86
C GLY A 124 12.91 -14.04 -8.28
N PHE A 125 12.27 -12.88 -8.36
CA PHE A 125 10.90 -12.69 -7.89
C PHE A 125 9.90 -13.10 -8.97
N ASP A 126 8.92 -13.93 -8.62
CA ASP A 126 7.71 -14.14 -9.41
C ASP A 126 6.66 -13.09 -8.96
N VAL A 127 6.44 -12.08 -9.80
CA VAL A 127 5.46 -11.00 -9.57
C VAL A 127 4.21 -11.35 -10.37
N ASN A 128 3.16 -11.77 -9.67
CA ASN A 128 1.91 -12.19 -10.27
C ASN A 128 0.91 -11.04 -10.23
N LEU A 129 0.48 -10.58 -11.40
CA LEU A 129 -0.55 -9.55 -11.53
C LEU A 129 -1.95 -10.18 -11.58
N PRO A 130 -2.98 -9.53 -11.03
CA PRO A 130 -4.32 -10.10 -10.94
C PRO A 130 -4.97 -10.22 -12.32
N LYS A 131 -5.80 -11.25 -12.49
CA LYS A 131 -6.63 -11.41 -13.68
C LYS A 131 -7.87 -10.50 -13.59
N GLY A 132 -7.96 -9.48 -14.44
CA GLY A 132 -9.11 -8.57 -14.52
C GLY A 132 -8.81 -7.14 -14.03
N MET A 133 -9.73 -6.56 -13.24
CA MET A 133 -9.57 -5.19 -12.74
C MET A 133 -8.43 -5.12 -11.73
N MET A 134 -7.42 -4.28 -12.00
CA MET A 134 -6.32 -4.04 -11.08
C MET A 134 -6.86 -3.44 -9.77
N PRO A 135 -6.44 -3.96 -8.59
CA PRO A 135 -6.76 -3.37 -7.30
C PRO A 135 -6.27 -1.93 -7.22
N SER A 136 -6.76 -1.21 -6.23
CA SER A 136 -6.25 0.13 -5.95
C SER A 136 -4.75 0.09 -5.65
N LEU A 137 -4.07 1.23 -5.86
CA LEU A 137 -2.63 1.33 -5.66
C LEU A 137 -2.21 0.99 -4.22
N ILE A 138 -3.05 1.30 -3.22
CA ILE A 138 -2.82 1.00 -1.80
C ILE A 138 -2.91 -0.50 -1.53
N GLU A 139 -3.91 -1.17 -2.09
CA GLU A 139 -4.05 -2.62 -1.97
C GLU A 139 -2.85 -3.31 -2.61
N MET A 140 -2.43 -2.88 -3.81
CA MET A 140 -1.24 -3.43 -4.46
C MET A 140 0.03 -3.20 -3.64
N GLN A 141 0.23 -1.99 -3.10
CA GLN A 141 1.38 -1.69 -2.25
C GLN A 141 1.40 -2.55 -1.00
N SER A 142 0.26 -2.70 -0.32
CA SER A 142 0.15 -3.48 0.91
C SER A 142 0.41 -4.96 0.65
N ILE A 143 -0.17 -5.51 -0.42
CA ILE A 143 0.01 -6.91 -0.82
C ILE A 143 1.47 -7.18 -1.20
N PHE A 144 2.09 -6.31 -2.00
CA PHE A 144 3.49 -6.47 -2.38
C PHE A 144 4.44 -6.31 -1.19
N LYS A 145 4.17 -5.38 -0.27
CA LYS A 145 5.01 -5.15 0.90
C LYS A 145 5.01 -6.37 1.83
N LEU A 146 3.82 -6.90 2.13
CA LEU A 146 3.70 -8.14 2.91
C LEU A 146 4.37 -9.31 2.19
N GLY A 147 4.09 -9.48 0.90
CA GLY A 147 4.67 -10.57 0.12
C GLY A 147 6.20 -10.49 0.02
N LEU A 148 6.80 -9.30 -0.04
CA LEU A 148 8.25 -9.12 -0.04
C LEU A 148 8.88 -9.39 1.33
N LEU A 149 8.25 -9.00 2.43
CA LEU A 149 8.78 -9.28 3.75
C LEU A 149 8.75 -10.78 4.07
N ASP A 150 7.68 -11.47 3.66
CA ASP A 150 7.49 -12.90 3.90
C ASP A 150 8.17 -13.80 2.85
N CYS A 151 8.76 -13.25 1.77
CA CYS A 151 9.18 -14.06 0.61
C CYS A 151 10.35 -15.01 0.85
N PHE A 152 11.11 -14.80 1.93
CA PHE A 152 12.26 -15.62 2.28
C PHE A 152 11.99 -16.60 3.41
N ASP A 153 10.84 -16.48 4.08
CA ASP A 153 10.41 -17.37 5.13
C ASP A 153 9.95 -18.69 4.52
N ASP A 154 10.57 -19.80 4.94
CA ASP A 154 10.25 -21.12 4.45
C ASP A 154 8.95 -21.60 5.15
N PRO A 155 7.90 -22.01 4.41
CA PRO A 155 6.66 -22.48 5.01
C PRO A 155 6.80 -23.73 5.89
N GLN A 156 7.97 -24.39 5.94
CA GLN A 156 8.21 -25.56 6.80
C GLN A 156 8.88 -25.26 8.14
N THR A 157 9.57 -24.13 8.32
CA THR A 157 10.33 -23.89 9.57
C THR A 157 9.44 -23.38 10.72
N SER A 158 8.22 -22.91 10.43
CA SER A 158 7.33 -22.32 11.44
C SER A 158 6.55 -23.33 12.30
N LEU A 159 6.58 -24.63 11.96
CA LEU A 159 5.79 -25.67 12.64
C LEU A 159 6.61 -26.57 13.58
N ASP A 160 7.91 -26.75 13.35
CA ASP A 160 8.72 -27.73 14.10
C ASP A 160 9.51 -27.13 15.28
N GLU A 161 9.71 -25.81 15.34
CA GLU A 161 10.37 -25.17 16.49
C GLU A 161 9.46 -24.96 17.72
N TRP A 162 8.14 -25.12 17.57
CA TRP A 162 7.17 -24.99 18.67
C TRP A 162 6.93 -26.28 19.47
N ALA A 163 7.53 -27.41 19.09
CA ALA A 163 7.20 -28.72 19.68
C ALA A 163 8.21 -29.28 20.70
N ASN A 164 9.42 -28.71 20.85
CA ASN A 164 10.52 -29.40 21.56
C ASN A 164 11.07 -28.74 22.83
N LEU A 165 10.39 -27.75 23.41
CA LEU A 165 10.78 -27.21 24.73
C LEU A 165 9.66 -27.37 25.76
N SER A 166 9.37 -28.62 26.12
CA SER A 166 8.67 -28.94 27.36
C SER A 166 9.64 -29.48 28.40
N LEU A 167 9.93 -28.61 29.37
CA LEU A 167 9.91 -28.86 30.80
C LEU A 167 10.67 -30.09 31.31
N ASP A 168 11.91 -29.87 31.73
CA ASP A 168 12.47 -30.60 32.87
C ASP A 168 13.10 -29.66 33.91
N ALA A 169 12.85 -30.01 35.17
CA ALA A 169 13.43 -29.53 36.42
C ALA A 169 12.71 -28.40 37.18
N ILE A 170 11.81 -28.85 38.07
CA ILE A 170 11.43 -28.21 39.34
C ILE A 170 12.65 -28.17 40.29
N GLY A 171 12.89 -27.05 40.98
CA GLY A 171 13.84 -27.01 42.10
C GLY A 171 14.19 -25.62 42.65
N GLU A 172 13.36 -25.16 43.61
CA GLU A 172 13.65 -24.34 44.81
C GLU A 172 14.65 -23.14 44.82
N ASN A 173 14.10 -22.00 45.29
CA ASN A 173 14.66 -20.96 46.18
C ASN A 173 15.97 -20.24 45.83
N ARG A 174 15.88 -18.93 45.55
CA ARG A 174 16.61 -17.87 46.31
C ARG A 174 16.14 -16.46 45.96
N ALA A 175 16.22 -15.60 46.97
CA ALA A 175 15.72 -14.24 47.02
C ALA A 175 16.57 -13.21 46.23
N ALA A 176 15.87 -12.13 45.84
CA ALA A 176 16.32 -10.76 45.56
C ALA A 176 17.48 -10.57 44.55
N THR A 177 17.24 -9.83 43.46
CA THR A 177 17.56 -8.40 43.27
C THR A 177 17.48 -8.07 41.76
N GLU A 178 16.81 -6.96 41.43
CA GLU A 178 16.98 -6.11 40.23
C GLU A 178 17.20 -6.73 38.84
N SER A 179 16.16 -6.67 38.01
CA SER A 179 16.11 -5.91 36.75
C SER A 179 14.91 -6.44 35.96
N HIS A 180 13.83 -5.66 35.90
CA HIS A 180 12.74 -6.00 34.99
C HIS A 180 13.25 -5.81 33.57
N GLN A 181 13.80 -6.87 32.99
CA GLN A 181 13.71 -7.10 31.55
C GLN A 181 12.21 -7.15 31.25
N HIS A 182 11.70 -6.04 30.68
CA HIS A 182 10.31 -5.94 30.27
C HIS A 182 10.16 -6.85 29.05
N PHE A 183 9.78 -8.10 29.28
CA PHE A 183 9.22 -8.91 28.21
C PHE A 183 7.81 -8.38 27.97
N ASP A 184 7.56 -7.85 26.78
CA ASP A 184 6.22 -7.46 26.37
C ASP A 184 5.40 -8.74 26.16
N VAL A 185 4.74 -9.18 27.22
CA VAL A 185 3.79 -10.29 27.16
C VAL A 185 2.59 -9.84 26.32
N LEU A 186 2.30 -10.56 25.24
CA LEU A 186 1.14 -10.29 24.40
C LEU A 186 -0.14 -10.40 25.25
N PRO A 187 -1.02 -9.37 25.24
CA PRO A 187 -2.25 -9.40 26.03
C PRO A 187 -3.21 -10.48 25.53
N ASP A 188 -3.90 -11.13 26.46
CA ASP A 188 -4.96 -12.08 26.14
C ASP A 188 -6.16 -11.36 25.51
N ILE A 189 -6.77 -11.99 24.49
CA ILE A 189 -7.90 -11.43 23.74
C ILE A 189 -9.10 -11.08 24.63
N SER A 190 -9.30 -11.80 25.74
CA SER A 190 -10.39 -11.55 26.69
C SER A 190 -10.22 -10.26 27.50
N VAL A 191 -9.01 -9.71 27.54
CA VAL A 191 -8.65 -8.50 28.29
C VAL A 191 -8.62 -7.27 27.38
N LEU A 192 -8.60 -7.47 26.06
CA LEU A 192 -8.54 -6.36 25.10
C LEU A 192 -9.86 -5.57 25.05
N PRO A 193 -9.77 -4.22 25.02
CA PRO A 193 -10.95 -3.39 24.83
C PRO A 193 -11.54 -3.61 23.44
N ARG A 194 -12.82 -3.29 23.27
CA ARG A 194 -13.47 -3.35 21.96
C ARG A 194 -12.78 -2.40 20.98
N PRO A 195 -12.82 -2.67 19.66
CA PRO A 195 -12.26 -1.76 18.66
C PRO A 195 -12.75 -0.32 18.81
N ASP A 196 -14.03 -0.14 19.10
CA ASP A 196 -14.64 1.18 19.33
C ASP A 196 -13.97 1.94 20.48
N ASP A 197 -13.61 1.26 21.56
CA ASP A 197 -12.95 1.85 22.74
C ASP A 197 -11.44 1.98 22.56
N LEU A 198 -10.83 1.06 21.81
CA LEU A 198 -9.41 1.05 21.49
C LEU A 198 -9.04 2.28 20.64
N LEU A 199 -9.87 2.58 19.65
CA LEU A 199 -9.66 3.65 18.67
C LEU A 199 -9.97 5.06 19.21
N LEU A 200 -10.57 5.15 20.40
CA LEU A 200 -10.81 6.40 21.13
C LEU A 200 -9.64 6.80 22.03
N LYS A 201 -8.55 6.03 22.03
CA LYS A 201 -7.33 6.33 22.78
C LYS A 201 -6.16 6.58 21.82
N PRO A 202 -5.21 7.47 22.17
CA PRO A 202 -3.99 7.64 21.41
C PRO A 202 -3.14 6.37 21.47
N PRO A 203 -2.25 6.15 20.48
CA PRO A 203 -1.94 7.04 19.37
C PRO A 203 -2.99 7.01 18.25
N TYR A 204 -3.43 8.20 17.83
CA TYR A 204 -4.30 8.34 16.66
C TYR A 204 -3.47 8.39 15.40
N HIS A 205 -3.88 7.62 14.39
CA HIS A 205 -3.22 7.56 13.09
C HIS A 205 -4.17 8.12 12.04
N LEU A 206 -3.63 8.94 11.14
CA LEU A 206 -4.38 9.50 10.03
C LEU A 206 -3.50 9.51 8.79
N VAL A 207 -4.04 9.05 7.67
CA VAL A 207 -3.34 9.01 6.39
C VAL A 207 -4.19 9.70 5.36
N ILE A 208 -3.61 10.63 4.62
CA ILE A 208 -4.27 11.35 3.54
C ILE A 208 -3.63 10.93 2.22
N TYR A 209 -4.44 10.66 1.22
CA TYR A 209 -4.04 10.32 -0.14
C TYR A 209 -4.63 11.33 -1.13
N GLY A 210 -3.78 11.86 -2.01
CA GLY A 210 -4.18 12.66 -3.16
C GLY A 210 -4.29 11.78 -4.40
N GLY A 211 -5.50 11.58 -4.90
CA GLY A 211 -5.78 10.90 -6.17
C GLY A 211 -5.78 11.88 -7.34
N GLY A 212 -4.70 12.64 -7.51
CA GLY A 212 -4.59 13.70 -8.52
C GLY A 212 -5.56 14.86 -8.27
N ASP A 213 -6.13 15.39 -9.35
CA ASP A 213 -6.98 16.59 -9.31
C ASP A 213 -8.46 16.29 -9.00
N THR A 214 -8.84 15.02 -8.95
CA THR A 214 -10.24 14.58 -8.96
C THR A 214 -10.73 14.00 -7.64
N SER A 215 -9.82 13.52 -6.78
CA SER A 215 -10.20 12.86 -5.54
C SER A 215 -9.15 12.98 -4.45
N VAL A 216 -9.60 13.06 -3.20
CA VAL A 216 -8.77 12.98 -2.01
C VAL A 216 -9.41 12.00 -1.05
N GLU A 217 -8.61 11.13 -0.43
CA GLU A 217 -9.05 10.16 0.56
C GLU A 217 -8.33 10.41 1.88
N ALA A 218 -9.06 10.33 2.99
CA ALA A 218 -8.48 10.37 4.32
C ALA A 218 -8.93 9.14 5.11
N GLN A 219 -7.97 8.36 5.59
CA GLN A 219 -8.19 7.25 6.52
C GLN A 219 -7.76 7.66 7.91
N CYS A 220 -8.53 7.30 8.93
CA CYS A 220 -8.20 7.67 10.30
C CYS A 220 -8.69 6.63 11.29
N SER A 221 -7.84 6.34 12.28
CA SER A 221 -8.20 5.48 13.39
C SER A 221 -9.31 6.10 14.26
N HIS A 222 -9.40 7.42 14.33
CA HIS A 222 -10.32 8.14 15.22
C HIS A 222 -11.56 8.66 14.49
N SER A 223 -12.65 7.91 14.54
CA SER A 223 -13.92 8.25 13.86
C SER A 223 -14.44 9.68 14.10
N PRO A 224 -14.45 10.23 15.34
CA PRO A 224 -14.88 11.61 15.56
C PRO A 224 -14.07 12.67 14.80
N THR A 225 -12.79 12.40 14.54
CA THR A 225 -11.95 13.28 13.71
C THR A 225 -12.48 13.34 12.28
N LEU A 226 -12.83 12.20 11.67
CA LEU A 226 -13.37 12.15 10.31
C LEU A 226 -14.76 12.80 10.21
N GLN A 227 -15.61 12.59 11.22
CA GLN A 227 -16.93 13.23 11.26
C GLN A 227 -16.81 14.75 11.28
N LEU A 228 -15.97 15.29 12.18
CA LEU A 228 -15.74 16.73 12.27
C LEU A 228 -15.18 17.31 10.96
N LEU A 229 -14.23 16.61 10.34
CA LEU A 229 -13.66 17.01 9.06
C LEU A 229 -14.72 17.00 7.95
N ALA A 230 -15.55 15.96 7.88
CA ALA A 230 -16.62 15.86 6.89
C ALA A 230 -17.66 16.97 7.06
N ASP A 231 -18.08 17.25 8.29
CA ASP A 231 -19.04 18.32 8.59
C ASP A 231 -18.48 19.70 8.26
N TYR A 232 -17.20 19.93 8.57
CA TYR A 232 -16.50 21.15 8.19
C TYR A 232 -16.47 21.32 6.66
N LEU A 233 -16.05 20.29 5.92
CA LEU A 233 -15.95 20.37 4.47
C LEU A 233 -17.31 20.53 3.80
N LYS A 234 -18.35 19.83 4.27
CA LYS A 234 -19.73 19.99 3.77
C LYS A 234 -20.25 21.40 4.00
N ARG A 235 -20.00 21.98 5.17
CA ARG A 235 -20.43 23.34 5.51
C ARG A 235 -19.79 24.41 4.62
N TRP A 236 -18.54 24.22 4.23
CA TRP A 236 -17.77 25.19 3.44
C TRP A 236 -17.64 24.83 1.96
N CYS A 237 -18.31 23.76 1.50
CA CYS A 237 -18.31 23.36 0.09
C CYS A 237 -19.10 24.36 -0.76
N LYS A 238 -18.51 24.79 -1.88
CA LYS A 238 -19.19 25.67 -2.84
C LYS A 238 -20.27 24.88 -3.59
N LEU A 239 -21.32 25.58 -4.00
CA LEU A 239 -22.31 25.03 -4.93
C LEU A 239 -21.85 25.23 -6.37
N ASN A 240 -22.10 24.25 -7.23
CA ASN A 240 -21.85 24.36 -8.65
C ASN A 240 -22.98 25.13 -9.33
N HIS A 241 -22.75 26.41 -9.61
CA HIS A 241 -23.73 27.28 -10.26
C HIS A 241 -23.92 26.99 -11.77
N GLN A 242 -23.10 26.14 -12.37
CA GLN A 242 -23.23 25.75 -13.78
C GLN A 242 -24.32 24.70 -14.01
N ASN A 243 -24.86 24.10 -12.94
CA ASN A 243 -25.94 23.13 -13.01
C ASN A 243 -27.19 23.71 -12.31
N ILE A 244 -28.36 23.54 -12.93
CA ILE A 244 -29.67 24.04 -12.45
C ILE A 244 -29.99 23.51 -11.05
N LYS A 245 -29.51 22.32 -10.68
CA LYS A 245 -29.73 21.73 -9.36
C LYS A 245 -28.78 22.26 -8.28
N HIS A 246 -27.82 23.11 -8.65
CA HIS A 246 -26.80 23.66 -7.75
C HIS A 246 -26.17 22.63 -6.80
N PRO A 247 -25.71 21.46 -7.29
CA PRO A 247 -25.13 20.44 -6.43
C PRO A 247 -23.81 20.94 -5.81
N PRO A 248 -23.37 20.37 -4.67
CA PRO A 248 -22.05 20.64 -4.13
C PRO A 248 -20.94 20.37 -5.17
N ALA A 249 -19.94 21.25 -5.23
CA ALA A 249 -18.82 21.14 -6.14
C ALA A 249 -17.96 19.89 -5.85
N VAL A 250 -17.87 19.52 -4.58
CA VAL A 250 -17.16 18.32 -4.10
C VAL A 250 -18.14 17.49 -3.28
N GLU A 251 -18.21 16.20 -3.58
CA GLU A 251 -18.94 15.22 -2.80
C GLU A 251 -18.09 14.76 -1.61
N VAL A 252 -18.70 14.64 -0.44
CA VAL A 252 -18.02 14.31 0.83
C VAL A 252 -18.70 13.10 1.45
N ASN A 253 -18.06 11.94 1.38
CA ASN A 253 -18.63 10.66 1.79
C ASN A 253 -17.84 10.02 2.92
N LEU A 254 -18.53 9.64 3.99
CA LEU A 254 -17.99 8.87 5.11
C LEU A 254 -18.30 7.39 4.91
N HIS A 255 -17.31 6.54 5.12
CA HIS A 255 -17.41 5.09 4.99
C HIS A 255 -17.30 4.47 6.38
N GLN A 256 -18.22 3.55 6.67
CA GLN A 256 -18.26 2.86 7.95
C GLN A 256 -17.19 1.78 8.01
N SER A 257 -16.52 1.70 9.16
CA SER A 257 -15.57 0.64 9.49
C SER A 257 -16.26 -0.71 9.46
N SER A 258 -15.54 -1.72 8.96
CA SER A 258 -15.98 -3.13 9.02
C SER A 258 -15.81 -3.74 10.42
N PHE A 259 -15.13 -3.03 11.32
CA PHE A 259 -14.83 -3.46 12.69
C PHE A 259 -15.49 -2.54 13.71
N GLY A 260 -16.09 -3.12 14.75
CA GLY A 260 -16.84 -2.41 15.77
C GLY A 260 -18.34 -2.73 15.72
N VAL A 261 -19.05 -2.35 16.77
CA VAL A 261 -20.53 -2.55 16.86
C VAL A 261 -21.26 -1.25 16.52
N GLY A 262 -20.59 -0.10 16.68
CA GLY A 262 -21.16 1.22 16.42
C GLY A 262 -21.01 1.71 14.98
N PRO A 263 -21.62 2.86 14.64
CA PRO A 263 -21.36 3.58 13.39
C PRO A 263 -20.00 4.32 13.50
N THR A 264 -18.92 3.55 13.54
CA THR A 264 -17.56 4.09 13.48
C THR A 264 -17.16 4.25 12.02
N TYR A 265 -16.56 5.39 11.69
CA TYR A 265 -16.03 5.67 10.37
C TYR A 265 -14.51 5.58 10.42
N ASP A 266 -13.92 4.89 9.45
CA ASP A 266 -12.48 4.76 9.27
C ASP A 266 -11.97 5.49 8.03
N ARG A 267 -12.87 5.86 7.11
CA ARG A 267 -12.52 6.48 5.83
C ARG A 267 -13.48 7.62 5.42
N LEU A 268 -12.89 8.68 4.85
CA LEU A 268 -13.54 9.83 4.25
C LEU A 268 -13.03 10.00 2.81
N THR A 269 -13.94 10.13 1.84
CA THR A 269 -13.60 10.38 0.44
C THR A 269 -14.18 11.69 -0.06
N LEU A 270 -13.36 12.45 -0.75
CA LEU A 270 -13.71 13.67 -1.48
C LEU A 270 -13.62 13.39 -2.97
N SER A 271 -14.70 13.58 -3.71
CA SER A 271 -14.75 13.31 -5.16
C SER A 271 -15.42 14.44 -5.92
N LEU A 272 -14.96 14.70 -7.14
CA LEU A 272 -15.69 15.55 -8.08
C LEU A 272 -16.88 14.78 -8.64
N ASN A 273 -18.08 15.33 -8.45
CA ASN A 273 -19.29 14.78 -9.07
C ASN A 273 -19.27 14.89 -10.61
N PHE A 274 -18.49 15.83 -11.16
CA PHE A 274 -18.49 16.15 -12.58
C PHE A 274 -17.07 16.49 -13.06
N PRO A 275 -16.45 15.62 -13.90
CA PRO A 275 -15.09 15.81 -14.41
C PRO A 275 -14.89 17.10 -15.22
N SER A 276 -15.97 17.69 -15.75
CA SER A 276 -15.94 18.88 -16.62
C SER A 276 -16.21 20.20 -15.89
N SER A 277 -16.26 20.21 -14.56
CA SER A 277 -16.75 21.35 -13.78
C SER A 277 -15.70 22.44 -13.50
N GLY A 278 -14.44 22.23 -13.93
CA GLY A 278 -13.33 23.17 -13.69
C GLY A 278 -12.91 23.29 -12.21
N PHE A 279 -13.55 22.53 -11.31
CA PHE A 279 -13.16 22.39 -9.92
C PHE A 279 -12.09 21.30 -9.79
N MET A 280 -11.23 21.45 -8.78
CA MET A 280 -10.19 20.50 -8.42
C MET A 280 -10.34 20.15 -6.95
N VAL A 281 -10.13 18.89 -6.60
CA VAL A 281 -10.11 18.43 -5.21
C VAL A 281 -8.66 18.38 -4.74
N SER A 282 -8.21 19.48 -4.14
CA SER A 282 -6.86 19.56 -3.59
C SER A 282 -6.81 19.00 -2.15
N PRO A 283 -5.79 18.20 -1.79
CA PRO A 283 -5.61 17.72 -0.42
C PRO A 283 -5.23 18.83 0.56
N MET A 284 -4.79 20.00 0.08
CA MET A 284 -4.22 21.07 0.90
C MET A 284 -5.14 21.55 2.03
N ILE A 285 -6.45 21.63 1.78
CA ILE A 285 -7.42 22.04 2.81
C ILE A 285 -7.52 21.00 3.93
N VAL A 286 -7.45 19.71 3.58
CA VAL A 286 -7.49 18.60 4.53
C VAL A 286 -6.21 18.59 5.36
N LEU A 287 -5.04 18.71 4.70
CA LEU A 287 -3.73 18.77 5.36
C LEU A 287 -3.66 19.93 6.35
N SER A 288 -4.06 21.14 5.92
CA SER A 288 -4.07 22.34 6.77
C SER A 288 -5.00 22.19 7.97
N PHE A 289 -6.16 21.56 7.79
CA PHE A 289 -7.10 21.30 8.88
C PHE A 289 -6.52 20.30 9.90
N VAL A 290 -5.91 19.23 9.41
CA VAL A 290 -5.32 18.18 10.25
C VAL A 290 -4.13 18.70 11.07
N GLU A 291 -3.23 19.45 10.45
CA GLU A 291 -2.06 20.01 11.14
C GLU A 291 -2.44 21.21 12.01
N GLY A 292 -3.17 22.18 11.44
CA GLY A 292 -3.42 23.47 12.08
C GLY A 292 -4.56 23.47 13.10
N VAL A 293 -5.61 22.69 12.86
CA VAL A 293 -6.80 22.66 13.74
C VAL A 293 -6.76 21.47 14.68
N LEU A 294 -6.50 20.28 14.14
CA LEU A 294 -6.53 19.04 14.93
C LEU A 294 -5.19 18.77 15.65
N GLY A 295 -4.10 19.41 15.22
CA GLY A 295 -2.79 19.29 15.84
C GLY A 295 -2.22 17.87 15.73
N TYR A 296 -2.45 17.20 14.61
CA TYR A 296 -1.69 16.00 14.25
C TYR A 296 -0.29 16.40 13.80
N LYS A 297 0.70 15.53 14.07
CA LYS A 297 2.07 15.72 13.60
C LYS A 297 2.32 14.88 12.36
N ASN A 298 2.95 15.47 11.36
CA ASN A 298 3.40 14.75 10.18
C ASN A 298 4.51 13.76 10.57
N VAL A 299 4.38 12.51 10.14
CA VAL A 299 5.35 11.43 10.37
C VAL A 299 6.13 11.12 9.10
N SER A 300 5.44 11.06 7.96
CA SER A 300 6.06 10.84 6.66
C SER A 300 5.22 11.42 5.53
N VAL A 301 5.88 11.70 4.40
CA VAL A 301 5.27 12.20 3.17
C VAL A 301 5.84 11.43 1.99
N ASN A 302 4.98 10.75 1.24
CA ASN A 302 5.35 9.95 0.08
C ASN A 302 4.58 10.43 -1.15
N GLY A 303 5.09 11.45 -1.84
CA GLY A 303 4.58 11.96 -3.12
C GLY A 303 3.12 12.44 -3.08
N THR A 304 2.18 11.49 -3.12
CA THR A 304 0.74 11.68 -3.06
C THR A 304 0.11 11.23 -1.74
N SER A 305 0.88 10.81 -0.74
CA SER A 305 0.37 10.45 0.58
C SER A 305 1.07 11.17 1.73
N TRP A 306 0.33 11.43 2.80
CA TRP A 306 0.80 12.09 4.01
C TRP A 306 0.32 11.30 5.22
N VAL A 307 1.27 10.87 6.06
CA VAL A 307 1.01 10.11 7.27
C VAL A 307 1.15 11.02 8.48
N PHE A 308 0.15 10.93 9.35
CA PHE A 308 0.00 11.75 10.53
C PHE A 308 -0.19 10.91 11.77
N ARG A 309 0.35 11.38 12.88
CA ARG A 309 0.18 10.77 14.20
C ARG A 309 -0.12 11.82 15.25
N LYS A 310 -1.00 11.47 16.19
CA LYS A 310 -1.30 12.28 17.36
C LYS A 310 -1.29 11.41 18.61
N ASP A 311 -0.35 11.70 19.50
CA ASP A 311 -0.19 10.96 20.76
C ASP A 311 -0.95 11.58 21.95
N VAL A 312 -1.65 12.70 21.72
CA VAL A 312 -2.37 13.44 22.76
C VAL A 312 -3.88 13.25 22.60
N GLU A 313 -4.57 12.92 23.69
CA GLU A 313 -6.02 12.78 23.74
C GLU A 313 -6.77 14.05 23.33
N PHE A 314 -7.93 13.88 22.68
CA PHE A 314 -8.86 14.97 22.44
C PHE A 314 -9.63 15.29 23.72
N ARG A 315 -9.46 16.51 24.24
CA ARG A 315 -10.34 17.03 25.29
C ARG A 315 -11.62 17.53 24.63
N LYS A 316 -12.79 17.21 25.21
CA LYS A 316 -14.06 17.80 24.79
C LYS A 316 -13.97 19.31 24.95
N GLY A 317 -14.17 20.04 23.84
CA GLY A 317 -14.36 21.49 23.82
C GLY A 317 -15.81 21.88 24.09
#